data_AF-A0A358HRQ4-F1
#
_entry.id   AF-A0A358HRQ4-F1
#
_cell.length_a   1.000
_cell.length_b   1.000
_cell.length_c   1.000
_cell.angle_alpha   90.00
_cell.angle_beta   90.00
_cell.angle_gamma   90.00
#
_symmetry.space_group_name_H-M   'P 1'
#
loop_
_entity.id
_entity.type
_entity.pdbx_description
1 polymer ?
#
loop_
_entity_poly.entity_id
_entity_poly.type
_entity_poly.pdbx_seq_one_letter_code
_entity_poly.pdbx_strand_id
1 'polypeptide(L)'
;PKVIVADEPVSALDVSVQAQVLNLMMDLQEEMNVAYVFISHDLSVVRHIADDVMVMYLGRVAEKGPTEEIFAKPLHPYTRALLASAPKIDPAQRVKAEPLTGELPSPINPPSGCAFHKRCPFANEHCAQVRPELRMFEGREVACHRVEEIA
;
A
#
# COMPACT_ATOMS: atom_id res chain seq x y z
N PRO A 1 -20.77 8.98 -15.42
CA PRO A 1 -20.76 8.29 -14.11
C PRO A 1 -20.05 9.20 -13.10
N LYS A 2 -20.33 9.08 -11.79
CA LYS A 2 -19.61 9.88 -10.77
C LYS A 2 -18.38 9.20 -10.20
N VAL A 3 -18.31 7.87 -10.33
CA VAL A 3 -17.20 7.04 -9.82
C VAL A 3 -16.87 5.99 -10.87
N ILE A 4 -15.58 5.73 -11.06
CA ILE A 4 -15.04 4.64 -11.88
C ILE A 4 -14.14 3.78 -11.00
N VAL A 5 -14.33 2.47 -11.03
CA VAL A 5 -13.42 1.49 -10.41
C VAL A 5 -12.56 0.91 -11.51
N ALA A 6 -11.24 1.11 -11.41
CA ALA A 6 -10.27 0.70 -12.41
C ALA A 6 -9.32 -0.34 -11.80
N ASP A 7 -9.51 -1.60 -12.19
CA ASP A 7 -8.75 -2.75 -11.69
C ASP A 7 -7.62 -3.11 -12.65
N GLU A 8 -6.37 -2.84 -12.25
CA GLU A 8 -5.15 -3.04 -13.04
C GLU A 8 -5.22 -2.49 -14.48
N PRO A 9 -5.74 -1.26 -14.71
CA PRO A 9 -6.16 -0.79 -16.03
C PRO A 9 -5.00 -0.59 -17.02
N VAL A 10 -3.77 -0.52 -16.52
CA VAL A 10 -2.55 -0.25 -17.32
C VAL A 10 -1.51 -1.38 -17.25
N SER A 11 -1.82 -2.48 -16.56
CA SER A 11 -0.86 -3.56 -16.26
C SER A 11 -0.30 -4.29 -17.50
N ALA A 12 -1.02 -4.27 -18.62
CA ALA A 12 -0.63 -4.92 -19.87
C ALA A 12 0.05 -3.96 -20.87
N LEU A 13 0.30 -2.72 -20.47
CA LEU A 13 0.84 -1.68 -21.35
C LEU A 13 2.36 -1.54 -21.15
N ASP A 14 3.05 -1.08 -22.18
CA ASP A 14 4.42 -0.62 -22.02
C ASP A 14 4.46 0.70 -21.22
N VAL A 15 5.62 1.01 -20.64
CA VAL A 15 5.80 2.16 -19.75
C VAL A 15 5.40 3.49 -20.40
N SER A 16 5.61 3.65 -21.72
CA SER A 16 5.30 4.91 -22.41
C SER A 16 3.79 5.08 -22.63
N VAL A 17 3.08 4.02 -22.99
CA VAL A 17 1.63 4.03 -23.17
C VAL A 17 0.93 4.10 -21.82
N GLN A 18 1.45 3.43 -20.80
CA GLN A 18 0.97 3.55 -19.42
C GLN A 18 0.95 5.01 -18.96
N ALA A 19 2.05 5.76 -19.16
CA ALA A 19 2.11 7.17 -18.79
C ALA A 19 1.06 8.03 -19.55
N GLN A 20 0.86 7.76 -20.84
CA GLN A 20 -0.15 8.46 -21.64
C GLN A 20 -1.57 8.18 -21.15
N VAL A 21 -1.89 6.93 -20.84
CA VAL A 21 -3.21 6.55 -20.32
C VAL A 21 -3.45 7.17 -18.94
N LEU A 22 -2.46 7.18 -18.06
CA LEU A 22 -2.59 7.80 -16.73
C LEU A 22 -2.84 9.30 -16.83
N ASN A 23 -2.10 10.01 -17.68
CA ASN A 23 -2.32 11.45 -17.89
C ASN A 23 -3.72 11.72 -18.46
N LEU A 24 -4.17 10.92 -19.43
CA LEU A 24 -5.53 11.02 -19.95
C LEU A 24 -6.58 10.79 -18.85
N MET A 25 -6.37 9.81 -17.97
CA MET A 25 -7.29 9.58 -16.84
C MET A 25 -7.34 10.78 -15.90
N MET A 26 -6.20 11.41 -15.60
CA MET A 26 -6.15 12.62 -14.77
C MET A 26 -6.87 13.81 -15.44
N ASP A 27 -6.63 14.04 -16.73
CA ASP A 27 -7.34 15.09 -17.50
C ASP A 27 -8.86 14.87 -17.47
N LEU A 28 -9.30 13.62 -17.66
CA LEU A 28 -10.71 13.22 -17.60
C LEU A 28 -11.29 13.35 -16.19
N GLN A 29 -10.48 13.15 -15.14
CA GLN A 29 -10.88 13.37 -13.75
C GLN A 29 -11.34 14.82 -13.55
N GLU A 30 -10.49 15.76 -13.98
CA GLU A 30 -10.70 17.20 -13.82
C GLU A 30 -11.84 17.70 -14.70
N GLU A 31 -11.86 17.31 -15.97
CA GLU A 31 -12.85 17.79 -16.95
C GLU A 31 -14.27 17.29 -16.62
N MET A 32 -14.39 16.04 -16.19
CA MET A 32 -15.70 15.42 -15.93
C MET A 32 -16.08 15.35 -14.45
N ASN A 33 -15.21 15.81 -13.55
CA ASN A 33 -15.39 15.73 -12.09
C ASN A 33 -15.78 14.31 -11.64
N VAL A 34 -15.01 13.32 -12.08
CA VAL A 34 -15.21 11.89 -11.77
C VAL A 34 -14.21 11.44 -10.71
N ALA A 35 -14.64 10.59 -9.78
CA ALA A 35 -13.73 9.98 -8.82
C ALA A 35 -13.24 8.61 -9.32
N TYR A 36 -11.95 8.32 -9.10
CA TYR A 36 -11.36 7.02 -9.41
C TYR A 36 -11.10 6.21 -8.14
N VAL A 37 -11.47 4.92 -8.17
CA VAL A 37 -10.90 3.90 -7.29
C VAL A 37 -9.94 3.09 -8.16
N PHE A 38 -8.65 3.38 -8.06
CA PHE A 38 -7.61 2.76 -8.86
C PHE A 38 -6.93 1.64 -8.06
N ILE A 39 -6.90 0.43 -8.62
CA ILE A 39 -6.30 -0.75 -8.00
C ILE A 39 -5.08 -1.14 -8.83
N SER A 40 -3.91 -1.15 -8.20
CA SER A 40 -2.69 -1.67 -8.84
C SER A 40 -1.66 -2.16 -7.84
N HIS A 41 -0.82 -3.09 -8.30
CA HIS A 41 0.40 -3.51 -7.61
C HIS A 41 1.65 -2.67 -7.96
N ASP A 42 1.60 -1.82 -9.00
CA ASP A 42 2.71 -0.93 -9.35
C ASP A 42 2.68 0.37 -8.52
N LEU A 43 3.59 0.46 -7.56
CA LEU A 43 3.72 1.62 -6.67
C LEU A 43 4.06 2.91 -7.41
N SER A 44 4.72 2.84 -8.57
CA SER A 44 5.06 4.03 -9.38
C SER A 44 3.80 4.62 -10.01
N VAL A 45 2.90 3.76 -10.48
CA VAL A 45 1.58 4.16 -11.00
C VAL A 45 0.74 4.77 -9.90
N VAL A 46 0.63 4.06 -8.77
CA VAL A 46 -0.18 4.51 -7.63
C VAL A 46 0.30 5.88 -7.16
N ARG A 47 1.61 6.10 -7.02
CA ARG A 47 2.16 7.40 -6.62
C ARG A 47 1.80 8.54 -7.58
N HIS A 48 1.68 8.24 -8.88
CA HIS A 48 1.42 9.26 -9.90
C HIS A 48 -0.04 9.72 -9.95
N ILE A 49 -0.99 8.78 -9.75
CA ILE A 49 -2.42 9.05 -9.98
C ILE A 49 -3.24 9.24 -8.70
N ALA A 50 -2.79 8.74 -7.55
CA ALA A 50 -3.61 8.69 -6.34
C ALA A 50 -3.41 9.92 -5.44
N ASP A 51 -4.51 10.51 -4.96
CA ASP A 51 -4.51 11.49 -3.87
C ASP A 51 -4.30 10.80 -2.50
N ASP A 52 -5.02 9.70 -2.28
CA ASP A 52 -4.97 8.84 -1.10
C ASP A 52 -4.66 7.40 -1.50
N VAL A 53 -3.90 6.70 -0.66
CA VAL A 53 -3.52 5.29 -0.86
C VAL A 53 -4.07 4.43 0.26
N MET A 54 -4.59 3.25 -0.10
CA MET A 54 -4.96 2.20 0.84
C MET A 54 -4.17 0.93 0.53
N VAL A 55 -3.26 0.57 1.43
CA VAL A 55 -2.42 -0.63 1.31
C VAL A 55 -3.15 -1.81 1.97
N MET A 56 -3.25 -2.91 1.23
CA MET A 56 -3.91 -4.13 1.70
C MET A 56 -2.95 -5.31 1.74
N TYR A 57 -3.13 -6.19 2.72
CA TYR A 57 -2.43 -7.47 2.82
C TYR A 57 -3.43 -8.59 3.12
N LEU A 58 -3.48 -9.62 2.27
CA LEU A 58 -4.41 -10.76 2.37
C LEU A 58 -5.87 -10.31 2.61
N GLY A 59 -6.33 -9.33 1.83
CA GLY A 59 -7.70 -8.81 1.90
C GLY A 59 -7.99 -7.91 3.11
N ARG A 60 -6.98 -7.51 3.89
CA ARG A 60 -7.14 -6.62 5.05
C ARG A 60 -6.37 -5.32 4.84
N VAL A 61 -6.98 -4.19 5.19
CA VAL A 61 -6.31 -2.88 5.18
C VAL A 61 -5.20 -2.90 6.22
N ALA A 62 -3.97 -2.60 5.79
CA ALA A 62 -2.80 -2.47 6.63
C ALA A 62 -2.56 -1.01 7.00
N GLU A 63 -2.71 -0.11 6.03
CA GLU A 63 -2.44 1.32 6.16
C GLU A 63 -3.21 2.11 5.10
N LYS A 64 -3.71 3.30 5.45
CA LYS A 64 -4.40 4.21 4.53
C LYS A 64 -4.14 5.67 4.88
N GLY A 65 -3.92 6.50 3.87
CA GLY A 65 -3.73 7.94 4.05
C GLY A 65 -3.22 8.64 2.80
N PRO A 66 -2.82 9.93 2.91
CA PRO A 66 -2.33 10.71 1.79
C PRO A 66 -1.12 10.06 1.14
N THR A 67 -1.08 10.05 -0.20
CA THR A 67 -0.02 9.39 -0.98
C THR A 67 1.37 9.80 -0.52
N GLU A 68 1.65 11.09 -0.42
CA GLU A 68 2.99 11.57 -0.05
C GLU A 68 3.43 11.09 1.34
N GLU A 69 2.53 11.04 2.32
CA GLU A 69 2.84 10.57 3.67
C GLU A 69 3.12 9.05 3.69
N ILE A 70 2.34 8.25 2.97
CA ILE A 70 2.54 6.80 2.85
C ILE A 70 3.90 6.51 2.23
N PHE A 71 4.27 7.21 1.16
CA PHE A 71 5.54 6.99 0.46
C PHE A 71 6.75 7.58 1.19
N ALA A 72 6.58 8.66 1.97
CA ALA A 72 7.67 9.29 2.72
C ALA A 72 7.95 8.60 4.06
N LYS A 73 6.91 8.33 4.85
CA LYS A 73 7.01 7.75 6.20
C LYS A 73 5.96 6.66 6.39
N PRO A 74 6.11 5.49 5.75
CA PRO A 74 5.19 4.36 5.96
C PRO A 74 5.20 3.87 7.41
N LEU A 75 4.03 3.69 8.00
CA LEU A 75 3.86 3.33 9.41
C LEU A 75 3.77 1.82 9.61
N HIS A 76 3.01 1.11 8.76
CA HIS A 76 2.82 -0.32 8.93
C HIS A 76 4.06 -1.10 8.43
N PRO A 77 4.56 -2.12 9.17
CA PRO A 77 5.73 -2.92 8.78
C PRO A 77 5.64 -3.52 7.38
N TYR A 78 4.45 -3.94 6.97
CA TYR A 78 4.20 -4.40 5.60
C TYR A 78 4.40 -3.29 4.56
N THR A 79 3.83 -2.09 4.76
CA THR A 79 3.99 -0.96 3.85
C THR A 79 5.46 -0.54 3.73
N ARG A 80 6.18 -0.52 4.86
CA ARG A 80 7.63 -0.26 4.89
C ARG A 80 8.39 -1.24 3.99
N ALA A 81 8.12 -2.53 4.15
CA ALA A 81 8.76 -3.57 3.37
C ALA A 81 8.37 -3.52 1.87
N LEU A 82 7.10 -3.22 1.57
CA LEU A 82 6.59 -3.05 0.21
C LEU A 82 7.35 -1.92 -0.51
N LEU A 83 7.43 -0.74 0.10
CA LEU A 83 8.13 0.42 -0.47
C LEU A 83 9.64 0.22 -0.56
N ALA A 84 10.24 -0.51 0.38
CA ALA A 84 11.67 -0.84 0.32
C ALA A 84 12.02 -1.85 -0.77
N SER A 85 11.05 -2.69 -1.19
CA SER A 85 11.22 -3.65 -2.28
C SER A 85 11.12 -3.02 -3.67
N ALA A 86 10.56 -1.81 -3.77
CA ALA A 86 10.45 -1.10 -5.04
C ALA A 86 11.84 -0.70 -5.57
N PRO A 87 12.14 -0.97 -6.86
CA PRO A 87 13.43 -0.61 -7.45
C PRO A 87 13.60 0.91 -7.45
N LYS A 88 14.70 1.39 -6.86
CA LYS A 88 15.08 2.81 -6.91
C LYS A 88 16.22 3.04 -7.89
N ILE A 89 16.10 4.11 -8.67
CA ILE A 89 17.12 4.56 -9.64
C ILE A 89 18.41 4.98 -8.91
N ASP A 90 18.27 5.68 -7.77
CA ASP A 90 19.40 6.06 -6.93
C ASP A 90 19.57 5.07 -5.74
N PRO A 91 20.69 4.33 -5.66
CA PRO A 91 20.99 3.43 -4.54
C PRO A 91 21.04 4.14 -3.18
N ALA A 92 21.41 5.43 -3.14
CA ALA A 92 21.48 6.21 -1.90
C ALA A 92 20.11 6.48 -1.29
N GLN A 93 19.03 6.39 -2.09
CA GLN A 93 17.66 6.62 -1.65
C GLN A 93 16.96 5.33 -1.19
N ARG A 94 17.61 4.17 -1.23
CA ARG A 94 16.98 2.91 -0.80
C ARG A 94 16.58 3.00 0.68
N VAL A 95 15.29 2.79 0.94
CA VAL A 95 14.80 2.65 2.31
C VAL A 95 15.41 1.38 2.88
N LYS A 96 16.17 1.50 3.97
CA LYS A 96 16.69 0.33 4.69
C LYS A 96 15.51 -0.33 5.42
N ALA A 97 14.84 -1.28 4.77
CA ALA A 97 13.95 -2.20 5.45
C ALA A 97 14.60 -3.58 5.53
N GLU A 98 14.31 -4.30 6.61
CA GLU A 98 14.68 -5.70 6.70
C GLU A 98 13.95 -6.49 5.61
N PRO A 99 14.65 -7.35 4.85
CA PRO A 99 14.02 -8.15 3.82
C PRO A 99 12.92 -9.02 4.42
N LEU A 100 11.78 -9.10 3.75
CA LEU A 100 10.68 -9.95 4.19
C LEU A 100 11.14 -11.41 4.22
N THR A 101 11.11 -12.02 5.39
CA THR A 101 11.37 -13.45 5.59
C THR A 101 10.07 -14.24 5.67
N GLY A 102 10.15 -15.55 5.41
CA GLY A 102 9.01 -16.46 5.45
C GLY A 102 8.16 -16.48 4.17
N GLU A 103 7.35 -17.52 4.06
CA GLU A 103 6.47 -17.76 2.90
C GLU A 103 5.21 -16.87 2.94
N LEU A 104 4.69 -16.56 1.76
CA LEU A 104 3.39 -15.90 1.61
C LEU A 104 2.28 -16.84 2.09
N PRO A 105 1.51 -16.47 3.14
CA PRO A 105 0.40 -17.28 3.61
C PRO A 105 -0.72 -17.36 2.56
N SER A 106 -1.49 -18.44 2.59
CA SER A 106 -2.65 -18.60 1.72
C SER A 106 -3.72 -17.52 2.02
N PRO A 107 -4.24 -16.83 0.99
CA PRO A 107 -5.38 -15.94 1.14
C PRO A 107 -6.68 -16.66 1.54
N ILE A 108 -6.80 -17.96 1.26
CA ILE A 108 -7.97 -18.78 1.61
C ILE A 108 -8.02 -19.04 3.11
N ASN A 109 -6.85 -19.27 3.72
CA ASN A 109 -6.68 -19.53 5.15
C ASN A 109 -5.70 -18.50 5.74
N PRO A 110 -6.11 -17.23 5.86
CA PRO A 110 -5.23 -16.18 6.35
C PRO A 110 -4.84 -16.46 7.81
N PRO A 111 -3.64 -16.02 8.26
CA PRO A 111 -3.23 -16.16 9.64
C PRO A 111 -4.24 -15.53 10.62
N SER A 112 -4.33 -16.11 11.81
CA SER A 112 -5.07 -15.51 12.94
C SER A 112 -4.46 -14.18 13.35
N GLY A 113 -5.22 -13.38 14.09
CA GLY A 113 -4.77 -12.07 14.55
C GLY A 113 -4.42 -11.12 13.40
N CYS A 114 -3.25 -10.47 13.46
CA CYS A 114 -2.68 -9.69 12.38
C CYS A 114 -2.28 -10.59 11.20
N ALA A 115 -2.79 -10.32 10.00
CA ALA A 115 -2.51 -11.15 8.82
C ALA A 115 -1.02 -11.20 8.46
N PHE A 116 -0.25 -10.17 8.84
CA PHE A 116 1.17 -10.03 8.52
C PHE A 116 2.12 -10.60 9.60
N HIS A 117 1.61 -11.08 10.75
CA HIS A 117 2.47 -11.41 11.91
C HIS A 117 3.54 -12.47 11.61
N LYS A 118 3.29 -13.41 10.70
CA LYS A 118 4.25 -14.47 10.32
C LYS A 118 5.48 -13.96 9.56
N ARG A 119 5.40 -12.75 8.99
CA ARG A 119 6.47 -12.13 8.18
C ARG A 119 6.90 -10.77 8.74
N CYS A 120 6.30 -10.35 9.86
CA CYS A 120 6.58 -9.07 10.49
C CYS A 120 7.77 -9.23 11.45
N PRO A 121 8.87 -8.49 11.27
CA PRO A 121 10.02 -8.57 12.17
C PRO A 121 9.71 -8.04 13.58
N PHE A 122 8.63 -7.27 13.73
CA PHE A 122 8.19 -6.70 15.00
C PHE A 122 7.01 -7.46 15.65
N ALA A 123 6.64 -8.65 15.13
CA ALA A 123 5.53 -9.42 15.68
C ALA A 123 5.79 -9.86 17.13
N ASN A 124 4.72 -9.85 17.94
CA ASN A 124 4.69 -10.45 19.27
C ASN A 124 3.52 -11.45 19.37
N GLU A 125 3.34 -12.08 20.54
CA GLU A 125 2.27 -13.05 20.75
C GLU A 125 0.86 -12.45 20.53
N HIS A 126 0.65 -11.19 20.93
CA HIS A 126 -0.62 -10.50 20.74
C HIS A 126 -0.99 -10.36 19.25
N CYS A 127 0.01 -10.13 18.38
CA CYS A 127 -0.18 -10.08 16.92
C CYS A 127 -0.71 -11.40 16.33
N ALA A 128 -0.43 -12.56 16.93
CA ALA A 128 -0.92 -13.84 16.44
C ALA A 128 -2.37 -14.13 16.89
N GLN A 129 -2.80 -13.53 18.00
CA GLN A 129 -4.08 -13.81 18.65
C GLN A 129 -5.17 -12.83 18.25
N VAL A 130 -4.86 -11.53 18.21
CA VAL A 130 -5.85 -10.46 18.06
C VAL A 130 -5.65 -9.73 16.75
N ARG A 131 -6.76 -9.49 16.02
CA ARG A 131 -6.73 -8.69 14.80
C ARG A 131 -6.57 -7.22 15.18
N PRO A 132 -5.57 -6.50 14.66
CA PRO A 132 -5.47 -5.07 14.89
C PRO A 132 -6.64 -4.35 14.22
N GLU A 133 -7.24 -3.42 14.94
CA GLU A 133 -8.24 -2.50 14.39
C GLU A 133 -7.55 -1.45 13.51
N LEU A 134 -8.24 -1.02 12.47
CA LEU A 134 -7.82 0.11 11.66
C LEU A 134 -8.12 1.38 12.47
N ARG A 135 -7.09 2.12 12.88
CA ARG A 135 -7.24 3.31 13.73
C ARG A 135 -6.39 4.47 13.27
N MET A 136 -6.81 5.68 13.64
CA MET A 136 -6.09 6.91 13.34
C MET A 136 -4.79 7.01 14.15
N PHE A 137 -3.66 7.21 13.48
CA PHE A 137 -2.34 7.49 14.06
C PHE A 137 -1.57 8.44 13.12
N GLU A 138 -1.04 9.54 13.66
CA GLU A 138 -0.35 10.60 12.86
C GLU A 138 -1.13 11.03 11.59
N GLY A 139 -2.45 11.22 11.70
CA GLY A 139 -3.30 11.65 10.59
C GLY A 139 -3.58 10.58 9.52
N ARG A 140 -3.16 9.32 9.74
CA ARG A 140 -3.40 8.18 8.83
C ARG A 140 -4.01 6.98 9.53
N GLU A 141 -4.73 6.14 8.80
CA GLU A 141 -5.35 4.94 9.36
C GLU A 141 -4.38 3.77 9.28
N VAL A 142 -4.08 3.13 10.42
CA VAL A 142 -3.10 2.02 10.49
C VAL A 142 -3.69 0.86 11.30
N ALA A 143 -3.55 -0.36 10.78
CA ALA A 143 -3.94 -1.58 11.46
C ALA A 143 -2.72 -2.30 12.06
N CYS A 144 -2.14 -1.72 13.12
CA CYS A 144 -0.99 -2.30 13.81
C CYS A 144 -1.07 -2.11 15.34
N HIS A 145 -0.81 -3.18 16.09
CA HIS A 145 -0.78 -3.15 17.56
C HIS A 145 0.40 -2.37 18.13
N ARG A 146 1.49 -2.23 17.36
CA ARG A 146 2.76 -1.68 17.82
C ARG A 146 3.15 -0.40 17.09
N VAL A 147 2.21 0.29 16.45
CA VAL A 147 2.51 1.47 15.64
C VAL A 147 3.22 2.55 16.45
N GLU A 148 2.85 2.75 17.72
CA GLU A 148 3.52 3.71 18.62
C GLU A 148 4.97 3.37 18.93
N GLU A 149 5.31 2.08 18.98
CA GLU A 149 6.64 1.62 19.35
C GLU A 149 7.61 1.64 18.16
N ILE A 150 7.07 1.52 16.93
CA ILE A 150 7.87 1.28 15.73
C ILE A 150 7.83 2.44 14.72
N ALA A 151 6.89 3.40 14.86
CA ALA A 151 6.67 4.52 13.92
C ALA A 151 7.90 5.38 13.68
#